data_AF-A0AAV8UEG4-F1
#
_entry.id   AF-A0AAV8UEG4-F1
#
_cell.length_a   1.000
_cell.length_b   1.000
_cell.length_c   1.000
_cell.angle_alpha   90.00
_cell.angle_beta   90.00
_cell.angle_gamma   90.00
#
_symmetry.space_group_name_H-M   'P 1'
#
loop_
_entity.id
_entity.type
_entity.pdbx_description
1 polymer ?
#
loop_
_entity_poly.entity_id
_entity_poly.type
_entity_poly.pdbx_seq_one_letter_code
_entity_poly.pdbx_strand_id
1 'polypeptide(L)'
;MVKRLFQEYVYQHPWAVVTEATWLKYPNPFCPHVLDVDVISRRVDDNDGFLKTRRLFTATSPVPRGLRWLMNSDVAYAVEDSVVDPVKQRMELNLRSLTFGDIVEMRETSTFEPHPENSEWTLLKQHWSCEWKVSTAFVSSLEKLSVQRFLSSVANGRLAVKQLCQDIEQNETPNHVS
;
A
#
# COMPACT_ATOMS: atom_id res chain seq x y z
N MET A 1 -12.16 17.31 -9.16
CA MET A 1 -10.93 17.91 -8.58
C MET A 1 -9.94 16.80 -8.30
N VAL A 2 -8.64 16.99 -8.57
CA VAL A 2 -7.62 15.95 -8.36
C VAL A 2 -6.55 16.45 -7.38
N LYS A 3 -6.24 15.65 -6.36
CA LYS A 3 -5.08 15.84 -5.48
C LYS A 3 -4.01 14.81 -5.83
N ARG A 4 -2.75 15.24 -5.83
CA ARG A 4 -1.58 14.37 -5.98
C ARG A 4 -0.61 14.63 -4.85
N LEU A 5 -0.05 13.57 -4.30
CA LEU A 5 0.96 13.61 -3.25
C LEU A 5 2.09 12.69 -3.64
N PHE A 6 3.30 13.12 -3.33
CA PHE A 6 4.52 12.33 -3.49
C PHE A 6 5.25 12.29 -2.15
N GLN A 7 5.76 11.12 -1.78
CA GLN A 7 6.57 10.94 -0.60
C GLN A 7 7.67 9.91 -0.85
N GLU A 8 8.78 10.10 -0.16
CA GLU A 8 9.87 9.13 -0.10
C GLU A 8 10.12 8.69 1.34
N TYR A 9 10.61 7.48 1.49
CA TYR A 9 11.02 6.93 2.78
C TYR A 9 12.15 5.93 2.59
N VAL A 10 13.09 5.89 3.53
CA VAL A 10 14.20 4.93 3.52
C VAL A 10 13.98 3.91 4.62
N TYR A 11 13.83 2.65 4.24
CA TYR A 11 13.94 1.52 5.17
C TYR A 11 15.41 1.16 5.30
N GLN A 12 15.93 1.14 6.53
CA GLN A 12 17.29 0.72 6.82
C GLN A 12 17.38 -0.82 6.89
N HIS A 13 16.82 -1.49 5.88
CA HIS A 13 16.76 -2.94 5.73
C HIS A 13 16.97 -3.31 4.25
N PRO A 14 17.56 -4.48 3.95
CA PRO A 14 17.77 -4.93 2.59
C PRO A 14 16.48 -5.08 1.80
N TRP A 15 16.54 -4.88 0.48
CA TRP A 15 15.37 -4.91 -0.39
C TRP A 15 14.56 -6.22 -0.31
N ALA A 16 15.24 -7.35 -0.17
CA ALA A 16 14.57 -8.66 -0.03
C ALA A 16 13.70 -8.72 1.22
N VAL A 17 14.24 -8.27 2.36
CA VAL A 17 13.53 -8.22 3.66
C VAL A 17 12.35 -7.26 3.60
N VAL A 18 12.52 -6.07 3.00
CA VAL A 18 11.43 -5.10 2.85
C VAL A 18 10.34 -5.61 1.91
N THR A 19 10.73 -6.31 0.85
CA THR A 19 9.80 -6.94 -0.10
C THR A 19 8.97 -8.01 0.60
N GLU A 20 9.61 -8.91 1.34
CA GLU A 20 8.93 -9.95 2.13
C GLU A 20 8.00 -9.34 3.19
N ALA A 21 8.49 -8.39 3.99
CA ALA A 21 7.69 -7.69 4.99
C ALA A 21 6.45 -7.01 4.37
N THR A 22 6.57 -6.48 3.15
CA THR A 22 5.44 -5.88 2.43
C THR A 22 4.39 -6.91 2.02
N TRP A 23 4.80 -8.14 1.69
CA TRP A 23 3.88 -9.24 1.40
C TRP A 23 3.19 -9.76 2.66
N LEU A 24 3.90 -9.80 3.78
CA LEU A 24 3.40 -10.24 5.09
C LEU A 24 2.69 -9.13 5.88
N LYS A 25 2.55 -7.94 5.31
CA LYS A 25 2.00 -6.75 5.98
C LYS A 25 0.61 -6.97 6.59
N TYR A 26 -0.19 -7.91 6.11
CA TYR A 26 -1.56 -8.11 6.59
C TYR A 26 -1.79 -9.55 7.07
N PRO A 27 -2.59 -9.73 8.15
CA PRO A 27 -3.21 -8.69 8.99
C PRO A 27 -2.19 -7.97 9.88
N ASN A 28 -2.43 -6.70 10.23
CA ASN A 28 -1.51 -5.93 11.08
C ASN A 28 -2.21 -4.87 11.96
N PRO A 29 -1.86 -4.74 13.25
CA PRO A 29 -2.48 -3.79 14.18
C PRO A 29 -2.39 -2.31 13.80
N PHE A 30 -1.37 -1.90 13.04
CA PHE A 30 -1.23 -0.53 12.53
C PHE A 30 -2.19 -0.24 11.38
N CYS A 31 -2.69 -1.28 10.70
CA CYS A 31 -3.61 -1.18 9.57
C CYS A 31 -4.98 -1.84 9.87
N PRO A 32 -5.67 -1.49 10.98
CA PRO A 32 -6.90 -2.18 11.40
C PRO A 32 -8.09 -1.92 10.47
N HIS A 33 -7.95 -0.95 9.56
CA HIS A 33 -8.95 -0.64 8.56
C HIS A 33 -8.96 -1.65 7.40
N VAL A 34 -7.88 -2.42 7.19
CA VAL A 34 -7.83 -3.49 6.20
C VAL A 34 -8.42 -4.74 6.85
N LEU A 35 -9.57 -5.17 6.33
CA LEU A 35 -10.32 -6.30 6.83
C LEU A 35 -9.83 -7.62 6.24
N ASP A 36 -9.50 -7.62 4.95
CA ASP A 36 -9.06 -8.82 4.24
C ASP A 36 -8.18 -8.48 3.02
N VAL A 37 -7.34 -9.44 2.64
CA VAL A 37 -6.46 -9.35 1.47
C VAL A 37 -6.39 -10.72 0.76
N ASP A 38 -7.04 -10.82 -0.39
CA ASP A 38 -7.06 -12.03 -1.20
C ASP A 38 -6.06 -11.96 -2.36
N VAL A 39 -5.35 -13.06 -2.61
CA VAL A 39 -4.55 -13.21 -3.85
C VAL A 39 -5.46 -13.75 -4.95
N ILE A 40 -5.80 -12.89 -5.92
CA ILE A 40 -6.65 -13.25 -7.06
C ILE A 40 -5.86 -14.03 -8.11
N SER A 41 -4.60 -13.64 -8.35
CA SER A 41 -3.71 -14.35 -9.25
C SER A 41 -2.26 -14.06 -8.91
N ARG A 42 -1.40 -15.06 -9.02
CA ARG A 42 0.05 -14.92 -8.89
C ARG A 42 0.73 -15.82 -9.91
N ARG A 43 1.66 -15.27 -10.68
CA ARG A 43 2.48 -16.02 -11.63
C ARG A 43 3.84 -15.40 -11.79
N VAL A 44 4.83 -16.22 -12.12
CA VAL A 44 6.06 -15.74 -12.76
C VAL A 44 5.75 -15.65 -14.25
N ASP A 45 6.07 -14.51 -14.88
CA ASP A 45 5.88 -14.35 -16.31
C ASP A 45 7.03 -15.01 -17.08
N ASP A 46 6.70 -15.91 -18.00
CA ASP A 46 7.69 -16.71 -18.71
C ASP A 46 8.61 -15.89 -19.62
N ASN A 47 8.21 -14.66 -20.00
CA ASN A 47 8.99 -13.82 -20.91
C ASN A 47 10.03 -12.96 -20.18
N ASP A 48 9.66 -12.35 -19.06
CA ASP A 48 10.50 -11.40 -18.32
C ASP A 48 11.01 -11.96 -16.97
N GLY A 49 10.49 -13.08 -16.50
CA GLY A 49 10.85 -13.70 -15.23
C GLY A 49 10.31 -12.95 -14.00
N PHE A 50 9.44 -11.95 -14.19
CA PHE A 50 8.92 -11.14 -13.10
C PHE A 50 7.76 -11.83 -12.39
N LEU A 51 7.73 -11.71 -11.06
CA LEU A 51 6.58 -12.16 -10.27
C LEU A 51 5.47 -11.11 -10.37
N LYS A 52 4.38 -11.46 -11.04
CA LYS A 52 3.18 -10.63 -11.20
C LYS A 52 2.09 -11.15 -10.27
N THR A 53 1.65 -10.30 -9.34
CA THR A 53 0.56 -10.65 -8.41
C THR A 53 -0.56 -9.62 -8.48
N ARG A 54 -1.80 -10.10 -8.47
CA ARG A 54 -3.00 -9.28 -8.26
C ARG A 54 -3.62 -9.64 -6.91
N ARG A 55 -3.85 -8.64 -6.07
CA ARG A 55 -4.54 -8.77 -4.78
C ARG A 55 -5.82 -7.94 -4.73
N LEU A 56 -6.84 -8.45 -4.06
CA LEU A 56 -8.05 -7.71 -3.71
C LEU A 56 -7.97 -7.33 -2.24
N PHE A 57 -8.20 -6.05 -1.95
CA PHE A 57 -8.24 -5.51 -0.61
C PHE A 57 -9.68 -5.19 -0.23
N THR A 58 -10.08 -5.64 0.96
CA THR A 58 -11.34 -5.26 1.60
C THR A 58 -11.01 -4.36 2.78
N ALA A 59 -11.56 -3.15 2.81
CA ALA A 59 -11.25 -2.18 3.86
C ALA A 59 -12.51 -1.48 4.38
N THR A 60 -12.47 -1.09 5.65
CA THR A 60 -13.49 -0.18 6.21
C THR A 60 -13.34 1.21 5.59
N SER A 61 -14.45 1.78 5.18
CA SER A 61 -14.52 3.15 4.68
C SER A 61 -15.54 3.91 5.52
N PRO A 62 -15.17 4.35 6.74
CA PRO A 62 -16.09 5.07 7.59
C PRO A 62 -16.46 6.40 6.93
N VAL A 63 -17.70 6.54 6.51
CA VAL A 63 -18.19 7.77 5.88
C VAL A 63 -18.72 8.69 6.98
N PRO A 64 -18.38 9.99 6.97
CA PRO A 64 -19.04 10.94 7.87
C PRO A 64 -20.57 10.82 7.72
N ARG A 65 -21.32 10.87 8.82
CA ARG A 65 -22.79 10.61 8.81
C ARG A 65 -23.54 11.45 7.77
N GLY A 66 -23.17 12.72 7.59
CA GLY A 66 -23.78 13.63 6.60
C GLY A 66 -23.50 13.29 5.12
N LEU A 67 -22.59 12.35 4.87
CA LEU A 67 -22.17 11.89 3.55
C LEU A 67 -22.56 10.42 3.29
N ARG A 68 -23.20 9.74 4.26
CA ARG A 68 -23.62 8.34 4.12
C ARG A 68 -24.61 8.13 2.97
N TRP A 69 -25.43 9.12 2.65
CA TRP A 69 -26.36 9.04 1.51
C TRP A 69 -25.66 8.92 0.15
N LEU A 70 -24.38 9.31 0.06
CA LEU A 70 -23.58 9.12 -1.16
C LEU A 70 -22.99 7.71 -1.25
N MET A 71 -22.82 6.99 -0.13
CA MET A 71 -22.08 5.73 -0.09
C MET A 71 -22.97 4.64 0.49
N ASN A 72 -23.40 3.70 -0.36
CA ASN A 72 -24.32 2.61 0.02
C ASN A 72 -23.67 1.51 0.88
N SER A 73 -22.42 1.68 1.30
CA SER A 73 -21.64 0.68 2.04
C SER A 73 -20.58 1.34 2.93
N ASP A 74 -20.35 0.78 4.11
CA ASP A 74 -19.22 1.12 4.99
C ASP A 74 -17.95 0.30 4.64
N VAL A 75 -18.01 -0.54 3.60
CA VAL A 75 -16.90 -1.34 3.08
C VAL A 75 -16.49 -0.84 1.70
N ALA A 76 -15.18 -0.67 1.51
CA ALA A 76 -14.54 -0.35 0.25
C ALA A 76 -13.71 -1.52 -0.26
N TYR A 77 -13.65 -1.66 -1.59
CA TYR A 77 -12.76 -2.59 -2.26
C TYR A 77 -11.70 -1.83 -3.05
N ALA A 78 -10.47 -2.33 -3.01
CA ALA A 78 -9.37 -1.88 -3.86
C ALA A 78 -8.65 -3.09 -4.45
N VAL A 79 -7.99 -2.89 -5.57
CA VAL A 79 -7.20 -3.92 -6.21
C VAL A 79 -5.79 -3.41 -6.41
N GLU A 80 -4.83 -4.27 -6.12
CA GLU A 80 -3.42 -4.00 -6.26
C GLU A 80 -2.85 -4.95 -7.31
N ASP A 81 -2.19 -4.38 -8.30
CA ASP A 81 -1.38 -5.09 -9.26
C ASP A 81 0.09 -4.83 -8.92
N SER A 82 0.88 -5.89 -8.84
CA SER A 82 2.27 -5.82 -8.40
C SER A 82 3.19 -6.54 -9.37
N VAL A 83 4.41 -6.04 -9.49
CA VAL A 83 5.47 -6.62 -10.30
C VAL A 83 6.76 -6.59 -9.49
N VAL A 84 7.41 -7.75 -9.38
CA VAL A 84 8.71 -7.89 -8.72
C VAL A 84 9.74 -8.37 -9.75
N ASP A 85 10.75 -7.54 -9.98
CA ASP A 85 11.95 -7.86 -10.75
C ASP A 85 13.07 -8.27 -9.77
N PRO A 86 13.37 -9.58 -9.65
CA PRO A 86 14.37 -10.06 -8.70
C PRO A 86 15.81 -9.72 -9.13
N VAL A 87 16.05 -9.46 -10.43
CA VAL A 87 17.38 -9.17 -10.97
C VAL A 87 17.75 -7.72 -10.67
N LYS A 88 16.82 -6.79 -10.89
CA LYS A 88 17.02 -5.37 -10.55
C LYS A 88 16.68 -5.03 -9.11
N GLN A 89 16.22 -6.01 -8.32
CA GLN A 89 15.74 -5.80 -6.96
C GLN A 89 14.72 -4.65 -6.92
N ARG A 90 13.68 -4.75 -7.74
CA ARG A 90 12.63 -3.73 -7.82
C ARG A 90 11.26 -4.36 -7.59
N MET A 91 10.51 -3.79 -6.67
CA MET A 91 9.09 -4.11 -6.49
C MET A 91 8.26 -2.87 -6.77
N GLU A 92 7.26 -3.00 -7.64
CA GLU A 92 6.29 -1.95 -7.92
C GLU A 92 4.89 -2.44 -7.60
N LEU A 93 4.14 -1.63 -6.85
CA LEU A 93 2.75 -1.88 -6.45
C LEU A 93 1.89 -0.76 -7.02
N ASN A 94 0.82 -1.13 -7.72
CA ASN A 94 -0.16 -0.23 -8.30
C ASN A 94 -1.55 -0.56 -7.76
N LEU A 95 -2.02 0.26 -6.84
CA LEU A 95 -3.31 0.11 -6.17
C LEU A 95 -4.33 1.09 -6.75
N ARG A 96 -5.57 0.63 -6.96
CA ARG A 96 -6.71 1.48 -7.33
C ARG A 96 -7.99 1.08 -6.58
N SER A 97 -8.84 2.06 -6.27
CA SER A 97 -10.18 1.81 -5.73
C SER A 97 -11.10 1.16 -6.76
N LEU A 98 -11.90 0.17 -6.35
CA LEU A 98 -12.97 -0.44 -7.14
C LEU A 98 -14.35 0.10 -6.78
N THR A 99 -14.56 0.43 -5.51
CA THR A 99 -15.83 1.00 -5.02
C THR A 99 -15.79 2.52 -5.03
N PHE A 100 -16.98 3.12 -5.11
CA PHE A 100 -17.20 4.58 -5.05
C PHE A 100 -16.57 5.37 -6.20
N GLY A 101 -16.22 4.72 -7.31
CA GLY A 101 -15.58 5.35 -8.47
C GLY A 101 -16.35 6.51 -9.10
N ASP A 102 -17.68 6.57 -8.90
CA ASP A 102 -18.53 7.70 -9.33
C ASP A 102 -18.39 8.94 -8.43
N ILE A 103 -17.81 8.78 -7.24
CA ILE A 103 -17.67 9.82 -6.22
C ILE A 103 -16.20 10.18 -6.06
N VAL A 104 -15.38 9.16 -5.86
CA VAL A 104 -13.96 9.27 -5.57
C VAL A 104 -13.19 8.12 -6.21
N GLU A 105 -12.12 8.46 -6.90
CA GLU A 105 -11.17 7.49 -7.43
C GLU A 105 -9.82 7.69 -6.75
N MET A 106 -9.29 6.63 -6.15
CA MET A 106 -7.99 6.63 -5.50
C MET A 106 -7.03 5.74 -6.28
N ARG A 107 -5.81 6.24 -6.51
CA ARG A 107 -4.71 5.46 -7.08
C ARG A 107 -3.45 5.69 -6.28
N GLU A 108 -2.70 4.62 -6.04
CA GLU A 108 -1.39 4.67 -5.40
C GLU A 108 -0.39 3.82 -6.19
N THR A 109 0.77 4.38 -6.47
CA THR A 109 1.92 3.67 -7.02
C THR A 109 3.05 3.74 -6.00
N SER A 110 3.51 2.59 -5.55
CA SER A 110 4.64 2.46 -4.62
C SER A 110 5.76 1.68 -5.30
N THR A 111 6.98 2.21 -5.26
CA THR A 111 8.17 1.56 -5.81
C THR A 111 9.21 1.38 -4.71
N PHE A 112 9.75 0.17 -4.62
CA PHE A 112 10.79 -0.23 -3.67
C PHE A 112 12.02 -0.68 -4.46
N GLU A 113 13.16 -0.04 -4.21
CA GLU A 113 14.43 -0.24 -4.90
C GLU A 113 15.57 -0.11 -3.86
N PRO A 114 16.72 -0.79 -4.02
CA PRO A 114 17.91 -0.51 -3.22
C PRO A 114 18.23 0.99 -3.21
N HIS A 115 18.64 1.50 -2.04
CA HIS A 115 19.00 2.91 -1.92
C HIS A 115 20.26 3.20 -2.76
N PRO A 116 20.28 4.30 -3.55
CA PRO A 116 21.38 4.57 -4.49
C PRO A 116 22.75 4.74 -3.81
N GLU A 117 22.75 5.15 -2.55
CA GLU A 117 23.97 5.35 -1.76
C GLU A 117 24.31 4.14 -0.86
N ASN A 118 23.37 3.22 -0.63
CA ASN A 118 23.58 2.07 0.25
C ASN A 118 22.67 0.89 -0.16
N SER A 119 23.27 -0.17 -0.73
CA SER A 119 22.54 -1.36 -1.18
C SER A 119 21.82 -2.12 -0.06
N GLU A 120 22.25 -1.94 1.20
CA GLU A 120 21.65 -2.57 2.37
C GLU A 120 20.38 -1.86 2.84
N TRP A 121 20.04 -0.72 2.23
CA TRP A 121 18.82 0.04 2.51
C TRP A 121 17.87 0.00 1.32
N THR A 122 16.59 0.22 1.58
CA THR A 122 15.56 0.25 0.55
C THR A 122 14.92 1.63 0.49
N LEU A 123 14.92 2.24 -0.69
CA LEU A 123 14.19 3.46 -0.98
C LEU A 123 12.76 3.12 -1.44
N LEU A 124 11.79 3.63 -0.69
CA LEU A 124 10.37 3.62 -1.04
C LEU A 124 9.98 4.98 -1.63
N LYS A 125 9.44 4.97 -2.86
CA LYS A 125 8.83 6.12 -3.52
C LYS A 125 7.33 5.88 -3.66
N GLN A 126 6.50 6.77 -3.13
CA GLN A 126 5.04 6.65 -3.15
C GLN A 126 4.41 7.83 -3.87
N HIS A 127 3.64 7.53 -4.90
CA HIS A 127 2.79 8.48 -5.60
C HIS A 127 1.34 8.15 -5.30
N TRP A 128 0.60 9.11 -4.78
CA TRP A 128 -0.82 8.94 -4.52
C TRP A 128 -1.61 10.00 -5.25
N SER A 129 -2.74 9.60 -5.80
CA SER A 129 -3.70 10.52 -6.38
C SER A 129 -5.12 10.17 -5.96
N CYS A 130 -5.91 11.21 -5.76
CA CYS A 130 -7.32 11.07 -5.47
C CYS A 130 -8.11 12.10 -6.27
N GLU A 131 -9.09 11.61 -7.00
CA GLU A 131 -9.97 12.39 -7.84
C GLU A 131 -11.39 12.35 -7.28
N TRP A 132 -11.92 13.51 -6.89
CA TRP A 132 -13.33 13.65 -6.52
C TRP A 132 -14.12 14.10 -7.75
N LYS A 133 -15.15 13.31 -8.09
CA LYS A 133 -16.02 13.51 -9.26
C LYS A 133 -17.31 14.25 -8.93
N VAL A 134 -17.62 14.42 -7.64
CA VAL A 134 -18.74 15.26 -7.16
C VAL A 134 -18.28 16.70 -6.97
N SER A 135 -19.14 17.68 -7.27
CA SER A 135 -18.80 19.12 -7.33
C SER A 135 -19.61 20.00 -6.36
N THR A 136 -19.80 19.56 -5.13
CA THR A 136 -20.59 20.27 -4.11
C THR A 136 -19.71 20.90 -3.02
N ALA A 137 -20.26 21.78 -2.17
CA ALA A 137 -19.56 22.43 -1.05
C ALA A 137 -18.86 21.43 -0.08
N PHE A 138 -19.25 20.15 -0.15
CA PHE A 138 -18.69 19.04 0.63
C PHE A 138 -17.33 18.53 0.13
N VAL A 139 -16.91 18.88 -1.10
CA VAL A 139 -15.62 18.45 -1.66
C VAL A 139 -14.46 18.88 -0.78
N SER A 140 -14.51 20.08 -0.20
CA SER A 140 -13.44 20.58 0.68
C SER A 140 -13.31 19.73 1.96
N SER A 141 -14.41 19.24 2.52
CA SER A 141 -14.40 18.36 3.69
C SER A 141 -13.94 16.94 3.31
N LEU A 142 -14.42 16.41 2.20
CA LEU A 142 -14.01 15.11 1.68
C LEU A 142 -12.52 15.08 1.32
N GLU A 143 -12.02 16.14 0.67
CA GLU A 143 -10.60 16.30 0.33
C GLU A 143 -9.75 16.23 1.59
N LYS A 144 -10.05 17.06 2.60
CA LYS A 144 -9.30 17.09 3.86
C LYS A 144 -9.27 15.72 4.55
N LEU A 145 -10.43 15.06 4.63
CA LEU A 145 -10.54 13.74 5.25
C LEU A 145 -9.75 12.66 4.50
N SER A 146 -9.89 12.61 3.18
CA SER A 146 -9.17 11.66 2.34
C SER A 146 -7.66 11.86 2.41
N VAL A 147 -7.18 13.11 2.39
CA VAL A 147 -5.75 13.42 2.54
C VAL A 147 -5.24 13.00 3.91
N GLN A 148 -5.96 13.31 4.99
CA GLN A 148 -5.57 12.89 6.35
C GLN A 148 -5.52 11.36 6.48
N ARG A 149 -6.47 10.64 5.87
CA ARG A 149 -6.47 9.17 5.83
C ARG A 149 -5.31 8.62 5.05
N PHE A 150 -4.98 9.20 3.91
CA PHE A 150 -3.81 8.79 3.15
C PHE A 150 -2.52 8.98 3.97
N LEU A 151 -2.32 10.16 4.56
CA LEU A 151 -1.12 10.45 5.37
C LEU A 151 -0.99 9.50 6.57
N SER A 152 -2.09 9.20 7.26
CA SER A 152 -2.09 8.23 8.37
C SER A 152 -1.87 6.79 7.89
N SER A 153 -2.48 6.38 6.78
CA SER A 153 -2.26 5.06 6.17
C SER A 153 -0.80 4.86 5.77
N VAL A 154 -0.17 5.88 5.20
CA VAL A 154 1.25 5.88 4.85
C VAL A 154 2.13 5.74 6.09
N ALA A 155 1.91 6.57 7.12
CA ALA A 155 2.69 6.51 8.36
C ALA A 155 2.57 5.13 9.04
N ASN A 156 1.33 4.64 9.19
CA ASN A 156 1.07 3.34 9.80
C ASN A 156 1.61 2.18 8.95
N GLY A 157 1.50 2.30 7.62
CA GLY A 157 2.01 1.30 6.70
C GLY A 157 3.53 1.15 6.79
N ARG A 158 4.25 2.26 6.96
CA ARG A 158 5.71 2.24 7.17
C ARG A 158 6.09 1.59 8.49
N LEU A 159 5.37 1.88 9.57
CA LEU A 159 5.60 1.25 10.86
C LEU A 159 5.37 -0.26 10.81
N ALA A 160 4.30 -0.69 10.14
CA ALA A 160 3.99 -2.10 9.95
C ALA A 160 5.12 -2.86 9.23
N VAL A 161 5.58 -2.32 8.09
CA VAL A 161 6.67 -2.93 7.31
C VAL A 161 7.97 -2.92 8.12
N LYS A 162 8.29 -1.80 8.77
CA LYS A 162 9.50 -1.70 9.61
C LYS A 162 9.52 -2.74 10.73
N GLN A 163 8.41 -2.93 11.44
CA GLN A 163 8.32 -3.95 12.49
C GLN A 163 8.55 -5.36 11.92
N LEU A 164 7.89 -5.68 10.80
CA LEU A 164 8.04 -6.98 10.16
C LEU A 164 9.47 -7.24 9.67
N CYS A 165 10.17 -6.22 9.16
CA CYS A 165 11.58 -6.36 8.80
C CYS A 165 12.44 -6.78 10.00
N GLN A 166 12.22 -6.15 11.16
CA GLN A 166 12.94 -6.52 12.39
C GLN A 166 12.62 -7.95 12.84
N ASP A 167 11.36 -8.36 12.72
CA ASP A 167 10.92 -9.71 13.09
C ASP A 167 11.52 -10.78 12.14
N ILE A 168 11.58 -10.50 10.83
CA ILE A 168 12.19 -11.41 9.83
C ILE A 168 13.68 -11.59 10.13
N GLU A 169 14.42 -10.50 10.30
CA GLU A 169 15.87 -10.54 10.55
C GLU A 169 16.22 -11.29 11.85
N GLN A 170 15.40 -11.16 12.90
CA GLN A 170 15.58 -11.88 14.16
C GLN A 170 15.30 -13.38 14.04
N ASN A 171 14.37 -13.78 13.17
CA ASN A 171 14.05 -15.20 12.94
C ASN A 171 15.04 -15.88 12.00
N GLU A 172 15.73 -15.13 11.14
CA GLU A 172 16.79 -15.64 10.27
C GLU A 172 18.12 -15.87 11.00
N THR A 173 18.37 -15.19 12.12
CA THR A 173 19.48 -15.58 13.01
C THR A 173 19.20 -16.96 13.61
N PRO A 174 19.97 -18.01 13.25
CA PRO A 174 19.76 -19.34 13.81
C PRO A 174 19.94 -19.24 15.31
N ASN A 175 19.08 -19.94 16.06
CA ASN A 175 19.31 -20.28 17.46
C ASN A 175 20.78 -20.66 17.67
N HIS A 176 21.57 -19.72 18.17
CA HIS A 176 22.91 -20.01 18.65
C HIS A 176 22.74 -20.87 19.89
N VAL A 177 22.98 -22.17 19.68
CA VAL A 177 23.62 -23.12 20.59
C VAL A 177 23.11 -23.10 22.03
N SER A 178 22.41 -24.16 22.42
CA SER A 178 22.50 -24.76 23.75
C SER A 178 22.40 -26.27 23.62
#